data_AF-A0A967BDF9-F1
#
_entry.id   AF-A0A967BDF9-F1
#
_cell.length_a   1.000
_cell.length_b   1.000
_cell.length_c   1.000
_cell.angle_alpha   90.00
_cell.angle_beta   90.00
_cell.angle_gamma   90.00
#
_symmetry.space_group_name_H-M   'P 1'
#
loop_
_entity.id
_entity.type
_entity.pdbx_description
1 polymer ?
#
loop_
_entity_poly.entity_id
_entity_poly.type
_entity_poly.pdbx_seq_one_letter_code
_entity_poly.pdbx_strand_id
1 'polypeptide(L)' 'MEWLIWLGALVSLIGLAGLVWCIIKVWRARKAGLDDETLRAEIRKVVPLNTGALFLSVIGLMLVVIGILLG' A
#
# COMPACT_ATOMS: atom_id res chain seq x y z
N MET A 1 20.43 -14.44 -8.21
CA MET A 1 19.55 -13.32 -8.64
C MET A 1 19.22 -12.36 -7.48
N GLU A 2 20.18 -12.05 -6.61
CA GLU A 2 19.92 -11.36 -5.33
C GLU A 2 19.49 -9.90 -5.47
N TRP A 3 19.93 -9.22 -6.54
CA TRP A 3 19.53 -7.84 -6.80
C TRP A 3 18.01 -7.71 -7.04
N LEU A 4 17.39 -8.71 -7.67
CA LEU A 4 15.96 -8.73 -7.99
C LEU A 4 15.13 -8.91 -6.71
N ILE A 5 15.65 -9.71 -5.77
CA ILE A 5 15.07 -9.93 -4.45
C ILE A 5 15.12 -8.63 -3.64
N TRP A 6 16.28 -7.97 -3.59
CA TRP A 6 16.42 -6.70 -2.87
C TRP A 6 15.53 -5.59 -3.44
N LEU A 7 15.45 -5.49 -4.78
CA LEU A 7 14.63 -4.50 -5.45
C LEU A 7 13.13 -4.79 -5.22
N GLY A 8 12.71 -6.05 -5.37
CA GLY A 8 11.34 -6.48 -5.07
C GLY A 8 10.95 -6.20 -3.61
N ALA A 9 11.84 -6.48 -2.67
CA ALA A 9 11.61 -6.22 -1.24
C ALA A 9 11.44 -4.72 -0.97
N LEU A 10 12.26 -3.88 -1.59
CA LEU A 10 12.20 -2.42 -1.44
C LEU A 10 10.91 -1.84 -2.03
N VAL A 11 10.49 -2.32 -3.22
CA VAL A 11 9.21 -1.95 -3.83
C VAL A 11 8.03 -2.40 -2.97
N SER A 12 8.09 -3.61 -2.42
CA SER A 12 7.04 -4.12 -1.54
C SER A 12 6.93 -3.33 -0.24
N LEU A 13 8.06 -2.95 0.37
CA LEU A 13 8.12 -2.09 1.55
C LEU A 13 7.52 -0.70 1.29
N ILE A 14 7.78 -0.10 0.13
CA ILE A 14 7.18 1.19 -0.25
C ILE A 14 5.66 1.05 -0.39
N GLY A 15 5.20 0.00 -1.06
CA GLY A 15 3.77 -0.27 -1.18
C GLY A 15 3.10 -0.48 0.19
N LEU A 16 3.75 -1.22 1.08
CA LEU A 16 3.26 -1.47 2.44
C LEU A 16 3.21 -0.18 3.27
N ALA A 17 4.24 0.67 3.19
CA ALA A 17 4.24 1.98 3.85
C ALA A 17 3.08 2.87 3.37
N GLY A 18 2.77 2.86 2.07
CA GLY A 18 1.62 3.55 1.50
C GLY A 18 0.28 3.02 2.03
N LEU A 19 0.15 1.70 2.18
CA LEU A 19 -1.01 1.04 2.80
C LEU A 19 -1.19 1.48 4.26
N VAL A 20 -0.11 1.46 5.05
CA VAL A 20 -0.13 1.90 6.45
C VAL A 20 -0.54 3.36 6.56
N TRP A 21 -0.06 4.23 5.68
CA TRP A 21 -0.49 5.63 5.63
C TRP A 21 -2.00 5.74 5.38
N CYS A 22 -2.54 5.02 4.40
CA CYS A 22 -3.97 5.00 4.10
C CYS A 22 -4.79 4.60 5.33
N ILE A 23 -4.38 3.54 6.04
CA ILE A 23 -5.05 3.07 7.25
C ILE A 23 -5.07 4.16 8.33
N ILE A 24 -3.91 4.79 8.60
CA ILE A 24 -3.82 5.87 9.60
C ILE A 24 -4.72 7.04 9.22
N LYS A 25 -4.76 7.43 7.94
CA LYS A 25 -5.58 8.54 7.46
C LYS A 25 -7.08 8.26 7.64
N VAL A 26 -7.54 7.06 7.27
CA VAL A 26 -8.95 6.64 7.49
C VAL A 26 -9.26 6.57 8.98
N TRP A 27 -8.38 6.00 9.79
CA TRP A 27 -8.58 5.86 11.22
C TRP A 27 -8.67 7.22 11.92
N ARG A 28 -7.82 8.19 11.54
CA ARG A 28 -7.91 9.57 12.01
C ARG A 28 -9.21 10.24 11.60
N ALA A 29 -9.64 10.08 10.35
CA ALA A 29 -10.91 10.63 9.85
C ALA A 29 -12.12 10.04 10.62
N ARG A 30 -12.12 8.73 10.87
CA ARG A 30 -13.14 8.05 11.68
C ARG A 30 -13.13 8.54 13.14
N LYS A 31 -11.95 8.70 13.73
CA LYS A 31 -11.81 9.14 15.13
C LYS A 31 -12.20 10.61 15.33
N ALA A 32 -12.11 11.43 14.29
CA ALA A 32 -12.50 12.84 14.34
C ALA A 32 -14.02 13.07 14.42
N GLY A 33 -14.84 12.00 14.37
CA GLY A 33 -16.30 12.13 14.48
C GLY A 33 -16.92 12.93 13.34
N LEU A 34 -16.32 12.85 12.15
CA LEU A 34 -16.82 13.53 10.96
C LEU A 34 -18.21 13.00 10.59
N ASP A 35 -19.08 13.91 10.15
CA ASP A 35 -20.39 13.60 9.60
C ASP A 35 -20.28 12.52 8.50
N ASP A 36 -21.25 11.61 8.41
CA ASP A 36 -21.17 10.38 7.60
C ASP A 36 -20.91 10.69 6.09
N GLU A 37 -21.45 11.81 5.62
CA GLU A 37 -21.20 12.40 4.29
C GLU A 37 -19.72 12.77 4.08
N THR A 38 -19.11 13.42 5.08
CA THR A 38 -17.73 13.88 5.04
C THR A 38 -16.76 12.71 5.15
N LEU A 39 -17.09 11.70 5.97
CA LEU A 39 -16.31 10.47 6.08
C LEU A 39 -16.29 9.70 4.74
N ARG A 40 -17.45 9.57 4.08
CA ARG A 40 -17.53 8.94 2.75
C ARG A 40 -16.70 9.68 1.71
N ALA A 41 -16.72 11.01 1.73
CA ALA A 41 -15.90 11.81 0.82
C ALA A 41 -14.39 11.60 1.04
N GLU A 42 -13.94 11.54 2.30
CA GLU A 42 -12.53 11.24 2.61
C GLU A 42 -12.13 9.81 2.24
N ILE A 43 -13.00 8.82 2.48
CA ILE A 43 -12.77 7.43 2.06
C ILE A 43 -12.61 7.36 0.54
N ARG A 44 -13.47 8.03 -0.24
CA ARG A 44 -13.36 8.07 -1.70
C ARG A 44 -12.02 8.63 -2.20
N LYS A 45 -11.41 9.57 -1.47
CA LYS A 45 -10.10 10.13 -1.84
C LYS A 45 -8.94 9.18 -1.56
N VAL A 46 -9.05 8.33 -0.55
CA VAL A 46 -7.96 7.42 -0.13
C VAL A 46 -8.02 6.05 -0.80
N VAL A 47 -9.18 5.61 -1.29
CA VAL A 47 -9.33 4.32 -2.00
C VAL A 47 -8.38 4.20 -3.20
N PRO A 48 -8.25 5.19 -4.13
CA PRO A 48 -7.32 5.08 -5.24
C PRO A 48 -5.86 4.96 -4.79
N LEU A 49 -5.49 5.68 -3.72
CA LEU A 49 -4.14 5.67 -3.16
C LEU A 49 -3.84 4.33 -2.48
N ASN A 50 -4.81 3.76 -1.77
CA ASN A 50 -4.74 2.42 -1.21
C ASN A 50 -4.56 1.36 -2.30
N THR A 51 -5.33 1.44 -3.39
CA THR A 51 -5.24 0.48 -4.50
C THR A 51 -3.87 0.58 -5.21
N GLY A 52 -3.34 1.80 -5.40
CA GLY A 52 -1.99 1.98 -5.94
C GLY A 52 -0.90 1.40 -5.02
N ALA A 53 -1.01 1.63 -3.72
CA ALA A 53 -0.10 1.08 -2.71
C ALA A 53 -0.15 -0.46 -2.64
N LEU A 54 -1.35 -1.04 -2.72
CA LEU A 54 -1.56 -2.49 -2.82
C LEU A 54 -0.89 -3.05 -4.08
N PHE A 55 -1.09 -2.40 -5.24
CA PHE A 55 -0.52 -2.85 -6.50
C PHE A 55 1.01 -2.84 -6.47
N LEU A 56 1.62 -1.77 -5.95
CA LEU A 56 3.06 -1.70 -5.70
C LEU A 56 3.54 -2.83 -4.78
N SER A 57 2.80 -3.11 -3.71
CA SER A 57 3.15 -4.19 -2.77
C SER A 57 3.18 -5.56 -3.44
N VAL A 58 2.16 -5.84 -4.26
CA VAL A 58 2.02 -7.09 -5.01
C VAL A 58 3.10 -7.24 -6.08
N ILE A 59 3.39 -6.17 -6.84
CA ILE A 59 4.47 -6.19 -7.84
C ILE A 59 5.83 -6.45 -7.16
N GLY A 60 6.12 -5.74 -6.07
CA GLY A 60 7.35 -5.96 -5.31
C GLY A 60 7.49 -7.41 -4.84
N LEU A 61 6.41 -7.98 -4.28
CA LEU A 61 6.39 -9.37 -3.86
C LEU A 61 6.60 -10.34 -5.04
N MET A 62 5.96 -10.11 -6.19
CA MET A 62 6.16 -10.92 -7.39
C MET A 62 7.62 -10.89 -7.86
N LEU A 63 8.27 -9.73 -7.83
CA LEU A 63 9.70 -9.60 -8.18
C LEU A 63 10.59 -10.40 -7.22
N VAL A 64 10.28 -10.40 -5.91
CA VAL A 64 10.98 -11.23 -4.92
C VAL A 64 10.83 -12.71 -5.25
N VAL A 65 9.60 -13.17 -5.49
CA VAL A 65 9.30 -14.58 -5.79
C VAL A 65 10.05 -15.01 -7.06
N ILE A 66 10.00 -14.21 -8.13
CA ILE A 66 10.75 -14.48 -9.37
C ILE A 66 12.26 -14.51 -9.10
N GLY A 67 12.78 -13.58 -8.29
CA GLY A 67 14.19 -13.54 -7.93
C GLY A 67 14.66 -14.76 -7.14
N ILE A 68 13.80 -15.32 -6.29
CA ILE A 68 14.05 -16.57 -5.55
C ILE A 68 13.99 -17.77 -6.50
N LEU A 69 13.01 -17.84 -7.41
CA LEU A 69 12.83 -18.97 -8.33
C LEU A 69 13.92 -19.05 -9.41
N LEU A 70 14.48 -17.91 -9.82
CA LEU A 70 15.57 -17.82 -10.80
C LEU A 70 16.96 -17.88 -10.15
N GLY A 71 17.03 -18.05 -8.83
CA GLY A 71 18.26 -18.06 -8.03
C GLY A 71 18.71 -19.47 -7.67
#